data_AF-A0A4Q2ZUX0-F1
#
_entry.id   AF-A0A4Q2ZUX0-F1
#
_cell.length_a   1.000
_cell.length_b   1.000
_cell.length_c   1.000
_cell.angle_alpha   90.00
_cell.angle_beta   90.00
_cell.angle_gamma   90.00
#
_symmetry.space_group_name_H-M   'P 1'
#
loop_
_entity.id
_entity.type
_entity.pdbx_description
1 polymer ?
#
loop_
_entity_poly.entity_id
_entity_poly.type
_entity_poly.pdbx_seq_one_letter_code
_entity_poly.pdbx_strand_id
1 'polypeptide(L)'
;MSYTIKRTDGQALVIIQDQTIDKSALGNISLVGRNAINYGTDFAQNFVYLTENFAAPQSPQKPLQGQLWYDTGTDRLRVRVGGEWKGMIYGEFSPFNLPNALVQRDANGNFEANQITANLEGIAEYSNRWTTPRVLAVFGDANGTTTIEGNHDMSMRLTVTQAAHATLADRATTGDRWTNPISLTLANQLRGAVTFDGSGNVTLNAGFKDGGIDTNVNGNATTATRLQTPRNVIISGAANGAGHFDGSNDVNVGIALIDVNPNVGTFNTVTVNSKGLVTSAYNADLTKVYVDRARRADYADRAGYADEAGHAARADYADNA
;
A
#
# COMPACT_ATOMS: atom_id res chain seq x y z
N MET A 1 -81.91 70.59 -62.76
CA MET A 1 -80.49 70.47 -63.14
C MET A 1 -79.84 69.46 -62.22
N SER A 2 -79.23 68.44 -62.82
CA SER A 2 -78.43 67.44 -62.10
C SER A 2 -77.30 68.10 -61.30
N TYR A 3 -76.82 67.39 -60.29
CA TYR A 3 -75.69 67.85 -59.49
C TYR A 3 -74.67 66.74 -59.29
N THR A 4 -73.40 67.12 -59.14
CA THR A 4 -72.29 66.18 -58.96
C THR A 4 -72.02 65.97 -57.48
N ILE A 5 -71.98 64.71 -57.05
CA ILE A 5 -71.48 64.33 -55.74
C ILE A 5 -69.98 64.05 -55.88
N LYS A 6 -69.18 64.61 -54.98
CA LYS A 6 -67.74 64.43 -54.95
C LYS A 6 -67.34 63.64 -53.71
N ARG A 7 -66.25 62.91 -53.81
CA ARG A 7 -65.57 62.30 -52.66
C ARG A 7 -64.81 63.37 -51.87
N THR A 8 -64.34 63.00 -50.68
CA THR A 8 -63.56 63.89 -49.81
C THR A 8 -62.29 64.43 -50.47
N ASP A 9 -61.69 63.67 -51.40
CA ASP A 9 -60.53 64.09 -52.20
C ASP A 9 -60.89 65.06 -53.35
N GLY A 10 -62.17 65.44 -53.49
CA GLY A 10 -62.67 66.33 -54.53
C GLY A 10 -62.95 65.66 -55.88
N GLN A 11 -62.66 64.36 -56.04
CA GLN A 11 -62.97 63.62 -57.27
C GLN A 11 -64.48 63.41 -57.41
N ALA A 12 -64.99 63.52 -58.64
CA ALA A 12 -66.39 63.25 -58.92
C ALA A 12 -66.71 61.76 -58.67
N LEU A 13 -67.74 61.51 -57.86
CA LEU A 13 -68.25 60.17 -57.58
C LEU A 13 -69.35 59.79 -58.58
N VAL A 14 -70.37 60.65 -58.71
CA VAL A 14 -71.51 60.43 -59.59
C VAL A 14 -72.25 61.75 -59.87
N ILE A 15 -72.92 61.83 -61.03
CA ILE A 15 -73.84 62.92 -61.37
C ILE A 15 -75.27 62.42 -61.14
N ILE A 16 -75.99 63.02 -60.21
CA ILE A 16 -77.36 62.64 -59.86
C ILE A 16 -78.35 63.48 -60.65
N GLN A 17 -79.26 62.82 -61.37
CA GLN A 17 -80.31 63.46 -62.15
C GLN A 17 -81.48 63.93 -61.27
N ASP A 18 -82.22 64.94 -61.72
CA ASP A 18 -83.44 65.38 -61.05
C ASP A 18 -84.49 64.26 -61.02
N GLN A 19 -85.35 64.28 -60.01
CA GLN A 19 -86.48 63.37 -59.83
C GLN A 19 -86.10 61.87 -59.74
N THR A 20 -84.83 61.55 -59.49
CA THR A 20 -84.34 60.16 -59.38
C THR A 20 -83.77 59.85 -58.00
N ILE A 21 -83.77 58.56 -57.62
CA ILE A 21 -83.02 58.02 -56.49
C ILE A 21 -82.03 57.00 -57.07
N ASP A 22 -80.73 57.28 -56.99
CA ASP A 22 -79.70 56.39 -57.48
C ASP A 22 -79.25 55.44 -56.37
N LYS A 23 -79.56 54.15 -56.53
CA LYS A 23 -79.14 53.05 -55.64
C LYS A 23 -77.96 52.26 -56.20
N SER A 24 -77.52 52.59 -57.40
CA SER A 24 -76.55 51.82 -58.17
C SER A 24 -75.12 52.33 -58.02
N ALA A 25 -74.91 53.61 -57.76
CA ALA A 25 -73.58 54.22 -57.69
C ALA A 25 -72.72 53.65 -56.54
N LEU A 26 -73.29 53.53 -55.33
CA LEU A 26 -72.60 53.07 -54.13
C LEU A 26 -73.04 51.69 -53.63
N GLY A 27 -74.12 51.12 -54.17
CA GLY A 27 -74.66 49.79 -53.83
C GLY A 27 -75.29 49.66 -52.44
N ASN A 28 -74.80 50.42 -51.45
CA ASN A 28 -75.19 50.33 -50.04
C ASN A 28 -75.67 51.67 -49.46
N ILE A 29 -75.63 52.74 -50.25
CA ILE A 29 -76.17 54.07 -49.91
C ILE A 29 -76.98 54.57 -51.10
N SER A 30 -78.22 54.98 -50.84
CA SER A 30 -79.10 55.59 -51.83
C SER A 30 -78.82 57.09 -51.94
N LEU A 31 -78.56 57.60 -53.15
CA LEU A 31 -78.27 59.00 -53.43
C LEU A 31 -79.50 59.70 -54.03
N VAL A 32 -79.97 60.77 -53.38
CA VAL A 32 -81.28 61.38 -53.66
C VAL A 32 -81.16 62.59 -54.59
N GLY A 33 -81.79 62.54 -55.76
CA GLY A 33 -81.85 63.66 -56.70
C GLY A 33 -82.79 64.79 -56.25
N ARG A 34 -82.60 65.98 -56.82
CA ARG A 34 -83.48 67.13 -56.57
C ARG A 34 -84.91 66.78 -56.98
N ASN A 35 -85.90 67.09 -56.14
CA ASN A 35 -87.32 66.78 -56.37
C ASN A 35 -87.62 65.27 -56.55
N ALA A 36 -86.77 64.37 -56.03
CA ALA A 36 -87.10 62.95 -55.97
C ALA A 36 -88.34 62.75 -55.09
N ILE A 37 -89.25 61.87 -55.51
CA ILE A 37 -90.46 61.50 -54.77
C ILE A 37 -90.16 60.20 -54.00
N ASN A 38 -90.76 60.01 -52.82
CA ASN A 38 -90.60 58.82 -51.97
C ASN A 38 -89.17 58.56 -51.45
N TYR A 39 -88.31 59.58 -51.42
CA TYR A 39 -86.91 59.43 -50.96
C TYR A 39 -86.75 59.20 -49.44
N GLY A 40 -87.78 59.49 -48.64
CA GLY A 40 -87.67 59.51 -47.18
C GLY A 40 -87.21 58.19 -46.57
N THR A 41 -87.72 57.06 -47.08
CA THR A 41 -87.34 55.71 -46.61
C THR A 41 -85.87 55.42 -46.92
N ASP A 42 -85.46 55.63 -48.17
CA ASP A 42 -84.08 55.43 -48.62
C ASP A 42 -83.08 56.31 -47.85
N PHE A 43 -83.45 57.57 -47.63
CA PHE A 43 -82.64 58.52 -46.89
C PHE A 43 -82.47 58.12 -45.42
N ALA A 44 -83.55 57.67 -44.76
CA ALA A 44 -83.49 57.22 -43.38
C ALA A 44 -82.66 55.93 -43.22
N GLN A 45 -82.81 54.97 -44.14
CA GLN A 45 -82.07 53.71 -44.14
C GLN A 45 -80.56 53.91 -44.25
N ASN A 46 -80.11 54.90 -45.04
CA ASN A 46 -78.69 55.23 -45.12
C ASN A 46 -78.05 55.48 -43.74
N PHE A 47 -78.74 56.16 -42.83
CA PHE A 47 -78.21 56.43 -41.49
C PHE A 47 -78.11 55.16 -40.64
N VAL A 48 -79.07 54.25 -40.79
CA VAL A 48 -79.03 52.95 -40.13
C VAL A 48 -77.84 52.14 -40.65
N TYR A 49 -77.69 52.04 -41.97
CA TYR A 49 -76.58 51.34 -42.62
C TYR A 49 -75.21 51.91 -42.19
N LEU A 50 -75.09 53.23 -42.08
CA LEU A 50 -73.87 53.85 -41.58
C LEU A 50 -73.61 53.51 -40.10
N THR A 51 -74.65 53.52 -39.26
CA THR A 51 -74.54 53.25 -37.82
C THR A 51 -74.12 51.82 -37.54
N GLU A 52 -74.65 50.86 -38.30
CA GLU A 52 -74.28 49.45 -38.19
C GLU A 52 -73.02 49.08 -38.99
N ASN A 53 -72.35 50.05 -39.60
CA ASN A 53 -71.20 49.83 -40.48
C ASN A 53 -71.51 48.80 -41.58
N PHE A 54 -72.65 48.94 -42.25
CA PHE A 54 -73.09 48.08 -43.35
C PHE A 54 -73.12 46.58 -42.99
N ALA A 55 -73.56 46.25 -41.77
CA ALA A 55 -73.58 44.89 -41.22
C ALA A 55 -74.30 43.90 -42.16
N ALA A 56 -73.53 42.97 -42.73
CA ALA A 56 -74.03 41.93 -43.64
C ALA A 56 -73.02 40.79 -43.78
N PRO A 57 -73.44 39.57 -44.17
CA PRO A 57 -72.52 38.46 -44.43
C PRO A 57 -71.77 38.60 -45.75
N GLN A 58 -72.23 39.48 -46.65
CA GLN A 58 -71.60 39.77 -47.93
C GLN A 58 -71.07 41.20 -47.91
N SER A 59 -69.84 41.38 -48.41
CA SER A 59 -69.22 42.70 -48.42
C SER A 59 -69.97 43.67 -49.36
N PRO A 60 -69.97 44.99 -49.06
CA PRO A 60 -70.48 46.02 -49.97
C PRO A 60 -69.90 45.87 -51.39
N GLN A 61 -70.75 46.02 -52.41
CA GLN A 61 -70.41 45.70 -53.81
C GLN A 61 -69.58 46.79 -54.50
N LYS A 62 -69.75 48.06 -54.09
CA LYS A 62 -69.01 49.21 -54.64
C LYS A 62 -68.40 50.06 -53.51
N PRO A 63 -67.50 49.47 -52.70
CA PRO A 63 -67.01 50.15 -51.52
C PRO A 63 -66.01 51.25 -51.85
N LEU A 64 -66.01 52.28 -51.03
CA LEU A 64 -65.01 53.35 -51.10
C LEU A 64 -63.80 53.03 -50.22
N GLN A 65 -62.62 53.52 -50.62
CA GLN A 65 -61.41 53.47 -49.78
C GLN A 65 -61.71 54.09 -48.41
N GLY A 66 -61.41 53.37 -47.33
CA GLY A 66 -61.67 53.77 -45.95
C GLY A 66 -63.04 53.39 -45.39
N GLN A 67 -63.94 52.81 -46.20
CA GLN A 67 -65.25 52.36 -45.72
C GLN A 67 -65.11 51.25 -44.67
N LEU A 68 -65.98 51.28 -43.66
CA LEU A 68 -66.11 50.23 -42.65
C LEU A 68 -67.18 49.22 -43.05
N TRP A 69 -66.99 47.95 -42.69
CA TRP A 69 -67.95 46.87 -42.88
C TRP A 69 -67.92 45.91 -41.70
N TYR A 70 -69.06 45.68 -41.04
CA TYR A 70 -69.20 44.61 -40.05
C TYR A 70 -69.63 43.30 -40.75
N ASP A 71 -68.72 42.35 -40.85
CA ASP A 71 -69.00 41.03 -41.44
C ASP A 71 -69.73 40.15 -40.43
N THR A 72 -71.04 40.05 -40.56
CA THR A 72 -71.88 39.24 -39.66
C THR A 72 -71.69 37.73 -39.84
N GLY A 73 -70.96 37.29 -40.88
CA GLY A 73 -70.59 35.89 -41.05
C GLY A 73 -69.37 35.49 -40.20
N THR A 74 -68.52 36.46 -39.84
CA THR A 74 -67.30 36.23 -39.03
C THR A 74 -67.22 37.03 -37.74
N ASP A 75 -68.25 37.84 -37.44
CA ASP A 75 -68.32 38.76 -36.30
C ASP A 75 -67.12 39.70 -36.19
N ARG A 76 -66.72 40.28 -37.33
CA ARG A 76 -65.51 41.12 -37.43
C ARG A 76 -65.76 42.43 -38.18
N LEU A 77 -65.27 43.53 -37.60
CA LEU A 77 -65.18 44.82 -38.26
C LEU A 77 -63.98 44.85 -39.23
N ARG A 78 -64.23 45.29 -40.45
CA ARG A 78 -63.26 45.39 -41.54
C ARG A 78 -63.24 46.80 -42.12
N VAL A 79 -62.11 47.19 -42.71
CA VAL A 79 -61.90 48.46 -43.40
C VAL A 79 -61.40 48.21 -44.82
N ARG A 80 -61.93 48.95 -45.80
CA ARG A 80 -61.51 48.86 -47.20
C ARG A 80 -60.19 49.60 -47.40
N VAL A 81 -59.11 48.86 -47.70
CA VAL A 81 -57.77 49.43 -47.92
C VAL A 81 -57.10 48.82 -49.14
N GLY A 82 -56.74 49.65 -50.12
CA GLY A 82 -55.96 49.22 -51.28
C GLY A 82 -56.71 48.26 -52.20
N GLY A 83 -58.04 48.39 -52.27
CA GLY A 83 -58.90 47.50 -53.05
C GLY A 83 -59.35 46.23 -52.31
N GLU A 84 -58.82 45.96 -51.12
CA GLU A 84 -59.11 44.76 -50.33
C GLU A 84 -59.81 45.09 -49.01
N TRP A 85 -60.60 44.16 -48.48
CA TRP A 85 -61.17 44.26 -47.13
C TRP A 85 -60.19 43.71 -46.10
N LYS A 86 -59.72 44.54 -45.17
CA LYS A 86 -58.80 44.15 -44.10
C LYS A 86 -59.49 44.19 -42.74
N GLY A 87 -59.22 43.22 -41.87
CA GLY A 87 -59.69 43.25 -40.49
C GLY A 87 -59.09 44.43 -39.71
N MET A 88 -59.89 45.07 -38.83
CA MET A 88 -59.42 46.20 -38.02
C MET A 88 -58.65 45.80 -36.76
N ILE A 89 -58.73 44.53 -36.36
CA ILE A 89 -57.79 43.94 -35.40
C ILE A 89 -56.58 43.49 -36.21
N TYR A 90 -55.53 44.33 -36.23
CA TYR A 90 -54.25 43.97 -36.83
C TYR A 90 -53.68 42.79 -36.06
N GLY A 91 -53.51 41.66 -36.75
CA GLY A 91 -53.10 40.40 -36.16
C GLY A 91 -54.29 39.49 -35.96
N GLU A 92 -54.70 38.81 -37.02
CA GLU A 92 -55.18 37.44 -36.82
C GLU A 92 -54.01 36.70 -36.19
N PHE A 93 -54.01 36.61 -34.86
CA PHE A 93 -53.02 35.83 -34.14
C PHE A 93 -53.08 34.42 -34.72
N SER A 94 -52.03 34.06 -35.44
CA SER A 94 -51.91 32.73 -35.98
C SER A 94 -51.21 31.88 -34.92
N PRO A 95 -51.72 30.70 -34.56
CA PRO A 95 -50.95 29.73 -33.79
C PRO A 95 -49.76 29.20 -34.60
N PHE A 96 -49.68 29.54 -35.89
CA PHE A 96 -48.61 29.11 -36.79
C PHE A 96 -47.55 30.19 -36.96
N ASN A 97 -46.29 29.76 -37.00
CA ASN A 97 -45.12 30.59 -37.28
C ASN A 97 -45.10 31.00 -38.77
N LEU A 98 -45.86 32.04 -39.11
CA LEU A 98 -45.89 32.62 -40.45
C LEU A 98 -44.90 33.79 -40.54
N PRO A 99 -44.17 33.95 -41.67
CA PRO A 99 -43.33 35.13 -41.89
C PRO A 99 -44.13 36.43 -41.73
N ASN A 100 -43.54 37.42 -41.06
CA ASN A 100 -44.14 38.73 -40.78
C ASN A 100 -45.43 38.71 -39.93
N ALA A 101 -45.71 37.62 -39.22
CA ALA A 101 -46.77 37.55 -38.22
C ALA A 101 -46.20 37.59 -36.80
N LEU A 102 -46.95 38.17 -35.87
CA LEU A 102 -46.70 38.00 -34.44
C LEU A 102 -47.27 36.64 -34.01
N VAL A 103 -46.45 35.82 -33.36
CA VAL A 103 -46.86 34.51 -32.84
C VAL A 103 -47.78 34.71 -31.63
N GLN A 104 -48.90 33.99 -31.57
CA GLN A 104 -49.78 33.99 -30.40
C GLN A 104 -49.11 33.33 -29.19
N ARG A 105 -49.40 33.81 -27.98
CA ARG A 105 -49.04 33.08 -26.75
C ARG A 105 -50.02 31.92 -26.50
N ASP A 106 -49.55 30.85 -25.86
CA ASP A 106 -50.40 29.75 -25.40
C ASP A 106 -51.28 30.15 -24.18
N ALA A 107 -52.10 29.22 -23.69
CA ALA A 107 -52.97 29.44 -22.52
C ALA A 107 -52.20 29.75 -21.22
N ASN A 108 -50.91 29.42 -21.18
CA ASN A 108 -50.02 29.66 -20.05
C ASN A 108 -49.16 30.94 -20.26
N GLY A 109 -49.34 31.64 -21.38
CA GLY A 109 -48.60 32.85 -21.72
C GLY A 109 -47.23 32.61 -22.38
N ASN A 110 -46.90 31.37 -22.75
CA ASN A 110 -45.64 31.02 -23.40
C ASN A 110 -45.67 31.31 -24.90
N PHE A 111 -44.49 31.51 -25.49
CA PHE A 111 -44.31 31.60 -26.94
C PHE A 111 -43.92 30.23 -27.49
N GLU A 112 -44.72 29.68 -28.42
CA GLU A 112 -44.36 28.48 -29.17
C GLU A 112 -43.84 28.86 -30.56
N ALA A 113 -42.54 28.70 -30.79
CA ALA A 113 -41.94 28.88 -32.11
C ALA A 113 -40.85 27.83 -32.32
N ASN A 114 -40.65 27.41 -33.58
CA ASN A 114 -39.63 26.42 -33.92
C ASN A 114 -38.21 26.93 -33.62
N GLN A 115 -37.95 28.20 -33.93
CA GLN A 115 -36.69 28.87 -33.60
C GLN A 115 -37.00 30.26 -33.05
N ILE A 116 -36.49 30.52 -31.84
CA ILE A 116 -36.51 31.85 -31.24
C ILE A 116 -35.09 32.41 -31.34
N THR A 117 -34.88 33.39 -32.22
CA THR A 117 -33.64 34.17 -32.26
C THR A 117 -33.84 35.41 -31.39
N ALA A 118 -33.26 35.41 -30.20
CA ALA A 118 -33.37 36.51 -29.25
C ALA A 118 -32.06 36.70 -28.49
N ASN A 119 -31.78 37.93 -28.08
CA ASN A 119 -30.74 38.22 -27.08
C ASN A 119 -31.34 37.89 -25.72
N LEU A 120 -31.00 36.73 -25.15
CA LEU A 120 -31.41 36.36 -23.79
C LEU A 120 -30.40 36.93 -22.79
N GLU A 121 -30.88 37.68 -21.81
CA GLU A 121 -30.09 38.07 -20.64
C GLU A 121 -30.26 36.97 -19.57
N GLY A 122 -29.38 35.95 -19.60
CA GLY A 122 -29.41 34.80 -18.68
C GLY A 122 -28.81 33.51 -19.25
N ILE A 123 -28.66 32.48 -18.42
CA ILE A 123 -28.26 31.13 -18.84
C ILE A 123 -29.54 30.32 -19.02
N ALA A 124 -29.73 29.70 -20.18
CA ALA A 124 -30.83 28.76 -20.39
C ALA A 124 -30.70 27.58 -19.41
N GLU A 125 -31.80 27.17 -18.79
CA GLU A 125 -31.84 26.06 -17.80
C GLU A 125 -31.23 24.76 -18.35
N TYR A 126 -31.30 24.57 -19.67
CA TYR A 126 -30.69 23.46 -20.41
C TYR A 126 -29.65 23.94 -21.43
N SER A 127 -28.80 24.91 -21.07
CA SER A 127 -27.72 25.34 -21.95
C SER A 127 -26.77 24.18 -22.22
N ASN A 128 -26.96 23.53 -23.38
CA ASN A 128 -26.11 22.45 -23.88
C ASN A 128 -24.73 22.94 -24.35
N ARG A 129 -24.28 24.15 -23.99
CA ARG A 129 -22.89 24.59 -24.26
C ARG A 129 -22.61 25.92 -23.58
N TRP A 130 -21.48 26.03 -22.89
CA TRP A 130 -20.96 27.33 -22.49
C TRP A 130 -20.64 28.17 -23.71
N THR A 131 -21.08 29.44 -23.70
CA THR A 131 -20.79 30.42 -24.77
C THR A 131 -19.29 30.65 -24.93
N THR A 132 -18.53 30.49 -23.83
CA THR A 132 -17.07 30.51 -23.83
C THR A 132 -16.56 29.25 -23.14
N PRO A 133 -16.12 28.23 -23.90
CA PRO A 133 -15.47 27.04 -23.34
C PRO A 133 -14.27 27.41 -22.48
N ARG A 134 -13.98 26.61 -21.46
CA ARG A 134 -12.82 26.82 -20.59
C ARG A 134 -11.80 25.71 -20.77
N VAL A 135 -10.52 26.02 -20.63
CA VAL A 135 -9.45 25.03 -20.62
C VAL A 135 -9.21 24.59 -19.18
N LEU A 136 -9.35 23.30 -18.90
CA LEU A 136 -8.83 22.68 -17.70
C LEU A 136 -7.40 22.24 -17.99
N ALA A 137 -6.45 22.74 -17.21
CA ALA A 137 -5.04 22.39 -17.33
C ALA A 137 -4.51 21.86 -16.00
N VAL A 138 -3.81 20.74 -16.05
CA VAL A 138 -3.09 20.14 -14.93
C VAL A 138 -1.60 20.22 -15.24
N PHE A 139 -0.81 20.64 -14.25
CA PHE A 139 0.63 20.85 -14.37
C PHE A 139 1.37 20.18 -13.21
N GLY A 140 2.66 19.91 -13.41
CA GLY A 140 3.56 19.33 -12.40
C GLY A 140 4.03 17.94 -12.82
N ASP A 141 3.94 16.98 -11.89
CA ASP A 141 4.37 15.59 -12.12
C ASP A 141 3.57 14.88 -13.21
N ALA A 142 2.32 15.31 -13.41
CA ALA A 142 1.49 14.96 -14.55
C ALA A 142 1.03 16.24 -15.25
N ASN A 143 0.99 16.18 -16.57
CA ASN A 143 0.60 17.30 -17.42
C ASN A 143 -0.50 16.86 -18.38
N GLY A 144 -1.52 17.70 -18.54
CA GLY A 144 -2.61 17.45 -19.48
C GLY A 144 -3.55 18.64 -19.54
N THR A 145 -4.12 18.87 -20.71
CA THR A 145 -5.07 19.95 -20.95
C THR A 145 -6.28 19.40 -21.69
N THR A 146 -7.47 19.87 -21.34
CA THR A 146 -8.69 19.58 -22.10
C THR A 146 -9.69 20.73 -22.02
N THR A 147 -10.56 20.87 -23.02
CA THR A 147 -11.52 21.98 -23.10
C THR A 147 -12.89 21.55 -22.61
N ILE A 148 -13.37 22.11 -21.51
CA ILE A 148 -14.71 21.88 -20.97
C ILE A 148 -15.71 22.88 -21.57
N GLU A 149 -16.82 22.35 -22.09
CA GLU A 149 -17.90 23.15 -22.69
C GLU A 149 -19.32 22.80 -22.19
N GLY A 150 -19.43 21.85 -21.25
CA GLY A 150 -20.62 21.66 -20.42
C GLY A 150 -21.78 20.84 -21.02
N ASN A 151 -21.73 20.40 -22.28
CA ASN A 151 -22.75 19.49 -22.85
C ASN A 151 -22.48 18.00 -22.69
N HIS A 152 -21.23 17.60 -22.52
CA HIS A 152 -20.87 16.19 -22.56
C HIS A 152 -19.82 15.89 -21.51
N ASP A 153 -19.81 14.64 -21.05
CA ASP A 153 -18.71 14.08 -20.27
C ASP A 153 -17.43 14.14 -21.10
N MET A 154 -16.31 14.35 -20.41
CA MET A 154 -15.02 14.48 -21.06
C MET A 154 -13.94 13.69 -20.35
N SER A 155 -13.11 13.01 -21.15
CA SER A 155 -11.91 12.33 -20.68
C SER A 155 -10.68 13.20 -20.94
N MET A 156 -9.92 13.50 -19.88
CA MET A 156 -8.64 14.16 -19.99
C MET A 156 -7.52 13.12 -19.96
N ARG A 157 -6.66 13.11 -20.98
CA ARG A 157 -5.47 12.28 -20.95
C ARG A 157 -4.36 13.00 -20.20
N LEU A 158 -3.92 12.43 -19.09
CA LEU A 158 -2.75 12.90 -18.35
C LEU A 158 -1.50 12.19 -18.83
N THR A 159 -0.45 12.95 -19.08
CA THR A 159 0.89 12.44 -19.35
C THR A 159 1.75 12.67 -18.12
N VAL A 160 2.13 11.60 -17.43
CA VAL A 160 3.14 11.68 -16.37
C VAL A 160 4.47 11.96 -17.06
N THR A 161 5.07 13.11 -16.78
CA THR A 161 6.36 13.47 -17.38
C THR A 161 7.45 12.54 -16.86
N GLN A 162 8.36 12.15 -17.75
CA GLN A 162 9.40 11.17 -17.45
C GLN A 162 10.28 11.55 -16.25
N ALA A 163 10.36 12.83 -15.90
CA ALA A 163 11.01 13.33 -14.68
C ALA A 163 10.33 12.85 -13.38
N ALA A 164 8.99 12.73 -13.35
CA ALA A 164 8.24 12.19 -12.21
C ALA A 164 8.18 10.66 -12.21
N HIS A 165 8.29 10.04 -13.40
CA HIS A 165 8.43 8.59 -13.50
C HIS A 165 9.84 8.11 -13.11
N ALA A 166 10.88 8.92 -13.33
CA ALA A 166 12.25 8.60 -12.93
C ALA A 166 12.39 8.42 -11.41
N THR A 167 11.67 9.21 -10.60
CA THR A 167 11.67 9.08 -9.13
C THR A 167 10.91 7.86 -8.61
N LEU A 168 9.99 7.27 -9.38
CA LEU A 168 9.21 6.08 -8.98
C LEU A 168 9.76 4.78 -9.59
N ALA A 169 10.26 4.81 -10.83
CA ALA A 169 10.88 3.66 -11.49
C ALA A 169 12.20 3.24 -10.83
N ASP A 170 12.98 4.20 -10.30
CA ASP A 170 14.20 3.91 -9.52
C ASP A 170 13.89 3.32 -8.14
N ARG A 171 12.72 3.60 -7.56
CA ARG A 171 12.34 3.04 -6.24
C ARG A 171 11.69 1.66 -6.34
N ALA A 172 11.06 1.32 -7.46
CA ALA A 172 10.25 0.11 -7.58
C ALA A 172 10.96 -1.11 -8.18
N THR A 173 12.11 -0.96 -8.85
CA THR A 173 12.82 -2.11 -9.47
C THR A 173 14.03 -2.60 -8.68
N THR A 174 14.56 -1.80 -7.75
CA THR A 174 15.54 -2.22 -6.74
C THR A 174 15.40 -1.37 -5.47
N GLY A 175 14.20 -1.37 -4.89
CA GLY A 175 13.90 -0.66 -3.64
C GLY A 175 14.78 -1.17 -2.49
N ASP A 176 15.87 -0.42 -2.28
CA ASP A 176 16.78 -0.35 -1.13
C ASP A 176 18.27 -0.55 -1.46
N ARG A 177 18.72 -0.12 -2.66
CA ARG A 177 20.14 0.27 -2.79
C ARG A 177 20.40 1.49 -1.90
N TRP A 178 21.23 1.32 -0.88
CA TRP A 178 21.67 2.44 -0.06
C TRP A 178 22.36 3.49 -0.94
N THR A 179 21.91 4.74 -0.85
CA THR A 179 22.43 5.87 -1.65
C THR A 179 23.92 6.10 -1.40
N ASN A 180 24.42 5.68 -0.24
CA ASN A 180 25.84 5.58 0.08
C ASN A 180 26.16 4.14 0.50
N PRO A 181 27.26 3.53 0.03
CA PRO A 181 27.68 2.22 0.52
C PRO A 181 27.95 2.26 2.03
N ILE A 182 27.42 1.29 2.79
CA ILE A 182 27.76 1.15 4.21
C ILE A 182 28.83 0.06 4.33
N SER A 183 29.90 0.35 5.08
CA SER A 183 30.97 -0.60 5.34
C SER A 183 30.71 -1.34 6.66
N LEU A 184 30.61 -2.68 6.61
CA LEU A 184 30.67 -3.51 7.80
C LEU A 184 32.14 -3.74 8.15
N THR A 185 32.60 -3.13 9.24
CA THR A 185 33.96 -3.31 9.75
C THR A 185 33.94 -4.38 10.84
N LEU A 186 34.65 -5.48 10.62
CA LEU A 186 34.90 -6.51 11.63
C LEU A 186 36.23 -6.19 12.30
N ALA A 187 36.22 -6.00 13.63
CA ALA A 187 37.39 -5.62 14.42
C ALA A 187 37.86 -6.77 15.32
N ASN A 188 39.08 -6.64 15.86
CA ASN A 188 39.77 -7.62 16.71
C ASN A 188 40.18 -8.90 15.96
N GLN A 189 39.72 -10.08 16.38
CA GLN A 189 40.22 -11.37 15.87
C GLN A 189 39.73 -11.71 14.46
N LEU A 190 38.62 -11.10 14.02
CA LEU A 190 38.06 -11.28 12.68
C LEU A 190 38.46 -10.08 11.82
N ARG A 191 39.29 -10.28 10.77
CA ARG A 191 39.68 -9.22 9.83
C ARG A 191 39.05 -9.46 8.46
N GLY A 192 38.40 -8.44 7.92
CA GLY A 192 37.81 -8.44 6.58
C GLY A 192 36.81 -7.31 6.46
N ALA A 193 36.72 -6.71 5.28
CA ALA A 193 35.68 -5.77 4.91
C ALA A 193 35.23 -6.12 3.50
N VAL A 194 33.92 -6.16 3.29
CA VAL A 194 33.32 -6.23 1.95
C VAL A 194 32.28 -5.13 1.87
N THR A 195 32.29 -4.39 0.77
CA THR A 195 31.27 -3.37 0.49
C THR A 195 30.03 -4.06 -0.06
N PHE A 196 28.87 -3.80 0.52
CA PHE A 196 27.58 -4.31 0.06
C PHE A 196 26.70 -3.12 -0.32
N ASP A 197 26.29 -3.10 -1.58
CA ASP A 197 25.49 -2.04 -2.20
C ASP A 197 24.08 -2.52 -2.58
N GLY A 198 23.71 -3.72 -2.11
CA GLY A 198 22.43 -4.36 -2.41
C GLY A 198 22.30 -4.88 -3.84
N SER A 199 23.37 -4.91 -4.65
CA SER A 199 23.30 -5.40 -6.03
C SER A 199 23.29 -6.94 -6.15
N GLY A 200 23.50 -7.68 -5.06
CA GLY A 200 23.55 -9.14 -5.06
C GLY A 200 23.96 -9.74 -3.72
N ASN A 201 24.07 -11.08 -3.68
CA ASN A 201 24.50 -11.82 -2.49
C ASN A 201 25.98 -11.54 -2.19
N VAL A 202 26.30 -11.28 -0.92
CA VAL A 202 27.67 -11.04 -0.44
C VAL A 202 28.10 -12.15 0.52
N THR A 203 29.22 -12.80 0.23
CA THR A 203 29.81 -13.85 1.08
C THR A 203 31.04 -13.31 1.80
N LEU A 204 31.03 -13.33 3.13
CA LEU A 204 32.18 -12.97 3.97
C LEU A 204 32.98 -14.23 4.31
N ASN A 205 34.06 -14.49 3.57
CA ASN A 205 35.03 -15.51 3.95
C ASN A 205 35.97 -14.95 5.02
N ALA A 206 35.61 -15.10 6.29
CA ALA A 206 36.42 -14.66 7.41
C ALA A 206 36.91 -15.89 8.20
N GLY A 207 38.22 -15.94 8.48
CA GLY A 207 38.85 -16.97 9.30
C GLY A 207 39.45 -16.34 10.55
N PHE A 208 39.49 -17.10 11.64
CA PHE A 208 40.35 -16.77 12.78
C PHE A 208 41.81 -16.98 12.34
N LYS A 209 42.73 -16.13 12.79
CA LYS A 209 44.17 -16.41 12.65
C LYS A 209 44.50 -17.74 13.33
N ASP A 210 45.57 -18.42 12.95
CA ASP A 210 46.09 -19.55 13.74
C ASP A 210 46.24 -19.12 15.23
N GLY A 211 45.57 -19.84 16.13
CA GLY A 211 45.48 -19.49 17.56
C GLY A 211 44.43 -18.42 17.94
N GLY A 212 43.52 -18.07 17.04
CA GLY A 212 42.52 -17.00 17.20
C GLY A 212 41.11 -17.42 17.59
N ILE A 213 40.87 -18.69 17.94
CA ILE A 213 39.73 -19.04 18.78
C ILE A 213 40.06 -18.49 20.16
N ASP A 214 39.14 -17.82 20.84
CA ASP A 214 39.29 -17.49 22.26
C ASP A 214 39.68 -18.77 23.02
N THR A 215 40.98 -18.89 23.32
CA THR A 215 41.57 -20.05 23.97
C THR A 215 41.30 -20.05 25.47
N ASN A 216 40.29 -19.31 25.94
CA ASN A 216 39.72 -19.48 27.27
C ASN A 216 38.92 -20.79 27.37
N VAL A 217 39.57 -21.89 27.02
CA VAL A 217 39.08 -23.24 27.26
C VAL A 217 39.49 -23.57 28.69
N ASN A 218 38.66 -23.23 29.66
CA ASN A 218 38.76 -23.74 31.04
C ASN A 218 38.50 -25.28 31.13
N GLY A 219 38.59 -26.01 30.01
CA GLY A 219 38.31 -27.43 29.87
C GLY A 219 39.50 -28.19 29.28
N ASN A 220 39.74 -29.40 29.78
CA ASN A 220 40.85 -30.28 29.39
C ASN A 220 41.01 -30.40 27.87
N ALA A 221 42.22 -30.17 27.37
CA ALA A 221 42.57 -30.40 25.98
C ALA A 221 42.39 -31.87 25.59
N THR A 222 41.79 -32.15 24.43
CA THR A 222 41.54 -33.51 23.92
C THR A 222 42.84 -34.31 23.69
N THR A 223 43.98 -33.63 23.53
CA THR A 223 45.33 -34.21 23.63
C THR A 223 46.28 -33.21 24.30
N ALA A 224 46.62 -33.42 25.57
CA ALA A 224 47.61 -32.60 26.27
C ALA A 224 49.00 -33.26 26.16
N THR A 225 50.02 -32.48 25.80
CA THR A 225 51.42 -32.97 25.74
C THR A 225 52.12 -32.90 27.09
N ARG A 226 51.63 -32.11 28.06
CA ARG A 226 52.09 -32.06 29.46
C ARG A 226 50.95 -31.69 30.42
N LEU A 227 51.06 -32.02 31.70
CA LEU A 227 50.21 -31.52 32.78
C LEU A 227 50.52 -30.05 33.05
N GLN A 228 49.50 -29.19 33.15
CA GLN A 228 49.67 -27.76 33.45
C GLN A 228 50.38 -27.52 34.79
N THR A 229 50.15 -28.39 35.77
CA THR A 229 50.93 -28.44 37.00
C THR A 229 51.41 -29.86 37.20
N PRO A 230 52.71 -30.13 37.00
CA PRO A 230 53.32 -31.43 37.28
C PRO A 230 52.99 -31.96 38.67
N ARG A 231 53.02 -33.29 38.83
CA ARG A 231 52.68 -33.97 40.08
C ARG A 231 53.81 -34.88 40.51
N ASN A 232 54.06 -34.96 41.82
CA ASN A 232 54.96 -35.97 42.38
C ASN A 232 54.19 -37.28 42.52
N VAL A 233 54.73 -38.35 41.94
CA VAL A 233 54.32 -39.72 42.22
C VAL A 233 55.22 -40.21 43.35
N ILE A 234 54.63 -40.47 44.52
CA ILE A 234 55.34 -40.87 45.73
C ILE A 234 54.95 -42.30 46.09
N ILE A 235 55.95 -43.14 46.32
CA ILE A 235 55.83 -44.52 46.78
C ILE A 235 56.37 -44.57 48.22
N SER A 236 55.57 -45.13 49.12
CA SER A 236 55.86 -45.23 50.55
C SER A 236 55.36 -46.56 51.12
N GLY A 237 55.93 -47.00 52.24
CA GLY A 237 55.62 -48.28 52.88
C GLY A 237 56.87 -49.15 52.94
N ALA A 238 56.77 -50.42 52.53
CA ALA A 238 57.90 -51.37 52.49
C ALA A 238 59.03 -50.98 51.51
N ALA A 239 58.78 -49.98 50.67
CA ALA A 239 59.77 -49.35 49.81
C ALA A 239 59.51 -47.85 49.72
N ASN A 240 60.54 -47.07 49.41
CA ASN A 240 60.43 -45.64 49.18
C ASN A 240 60.96 -45.26 47.78
N GLY A 241 60.30 -44.26 47.18
CA GLY A 241 60.68 -43.71 45.89
C GLY A 241 59.79 -42.54 45.54
N ALA A 242 60.30 -41.56 44.80
CA ALA A 242 59.48 -40.48 44.27
C ALA A 242 59.99 -40.07 42.89
N GLY A 243 59.07 -39.74 41.99
CA GLY A 243 59.37 -39.20 40.68
C GLY A 243 58.42 -38.06 40.34
N HIS A 244 58.90 -37.12 39.54
CA HIS A 244 58.10 -36.00 39.05
C HIS A 244 57.50 -36.35 37.70
N PHE A 245 56.17 -36.38 37.59
CA PHE A 245 55.47 -36.71 36.36
C PHE A 245 54.68 -35.52 35.85
N ASP A 246 54.88 -35.21 34.57
CA ASP A 246 54.12 -34.18 33.88
C ASP A 246 53.62 -34.62 32.51
N GLY A 247 53.66 -35.91 32.17
CA GLY A 247 53.06 -36.43 30.94
C GLY A 247 53.86 -36.23 29.65
N SER A 248 55.00 -35.52 29.70
CA SER A 248 55.82 -35.26 28.50
C SER A 248 56.51 -36.49 27.93
N ASN A 249 56.93 -37.37 28.83
CA ASN A 249 57.70 -38.58 28.58
C ASN A 249 57.40 -39.56 29.72
N ASP A 250 57.77 -40.83 29.54
CA ASP A 250 57.76 -41.81 30.62
C ASP A 250 58.71 -41.38 31.75
N VAL A 251 58.26 -41.52 33.00
CA VAL A 251 59.10 -41.30 34.18
C VAL A 251 59.49 -42.65 34.77
N ASN A 252 60.80 -42.88 34.93
CA ASN A 252 61.29 -44.00 35.70
C ASN A 252 61.37 -43.61 37.18
N VAL A 253 60.54 -44.22 38.02
CA VAL A 253 60.57 -43.98 39.47
C VAL A 253 61.50 -45.00 40.10
N GLY A 254 62.68 -44.55 40.53
CA GLY A 254 63.60 -45.37 41.31
C GLY A 254 62.98 -45.71 42.67
N ILE A 255 62.90 -47.00 42.98
CA ILE A 255 62.36 -47.50 44.24
C ILE A 255 63.46 -48.25 44.99
N ALA A 256 63.63 -47.96 46.27
CA ALA A 256 64.47 -48.71 47.17
C ALA A 256 63.63 -49.40 48.25
N LEU A 257 63.89 -50.68 48.52
CA LEU A 257 63.37 -51.32 49.73
C LEU A 257 63.93 -50.58 50.94
N ILE A 258 63.05 -50.28 51.90
CA ILE A 258 63.46 -49.70 53.19
C ILE A 258 63.92 -50.81 54.12
N ASP A 259 64.61 -50.44 55.20
CA ASP A 259 64.97 -51.38 56.25
C ASP A 259 63.71 -51.73 57.06
N VAL A 260 63.28 -52.98 56.93
CA VAL A 260 62.10 -53.53 57.61
C VAL A 260 62.45 -54.65 58.58
N ASN A 261 63.67 -55.16 58.51
CA ASN A 261 64.13 -56.25 59.35
C ASN A 261 65.15 -55.73 60.38
N PRO A 262 64.76 -55.56 61.66
CA PRO A 262 65.69 -55.16 62.71
C PRO A 262 66.70 -56.27 63.06
N ASN A 263 66.40 -57.53 62.72
CA ASN A 263 67.22 -58.68 63.09
C ASN A 263 68.00 -59.20 61.87
N VAL A 264 69.07 -58.49 61.53
CA VAL A 264 69.98 -58.85 60.42
C VAL A 264 70.94 -59.95 60.86
N GLY A 265 71.10 -61.00 60.04
CA GLY A 265 72.05 -62.07 60.35
C GLY A 265 71.67 -63.44 59.77
N THR A 266 72.45 -64.46 60.14
CA THR A 266 72.24 -65.86 59.73
C THR A 266 71.45 -66.63 60.77
N PHE A 267 70.29 -67.16 60.36
CA PHE A 267 69.42 -68.00 61.16
C PHE A 267 69.49 -69.43 60.62
N ASN A 268 70.11 -70.33 61.41
CA ASN A 268 70.48 -71.68 60.99
C ASN A 268 71.32 -71.66 59.70
N THR A 269 70.70 -71.92 58.55
CA THR A 269 71.37 -71.96 57.27
C THR A 269 71.02 -70.80 56.33
N VAL A 270 70.18 -69.84 56.74
CA VAL A 270 69.69 -68.73 55.89
C VAL A 270 70.13 -67.38 56.45
N THR A 271 70.75 -66.54 55.63
CA THR A 271 71.16 -65.18 55.98
C THR A 271 70.23 -64.14 55.38
N VAL A 272 69.69 -63.25 56.21
CA VAL A 272 68.81 -62.15 55.78
C VAL A 272 69.45 -60.79 56.05
N ASN A 273 69.27 -59.84 55.13
CA ASN A 273 69.76 -58.46 55.30
C ASN A 273 68.73 -57.54 56.00
N SER A 274 69.07 -56.26 56.18
CA SER A 274 68.22 -55.23 56.80
C SER A 274 66.92 -54.94 56.03
N LYS A 275 66.94 -55.22 54.72
CA LYS A 275 65.77 -55.12 53.82
C LYS A 275 64.89 -56.37 53.88
N GLY A 276 65.21 -57.36 54.72
CA GLY A 276 64.47 -58.62 54.84
C GLY A 276 64.71 -59.62 53.69
N LEU A 277 65.67 -59.35 52.80
CA LEU A 277 66.01 -60.26 51.70
C LEU A 277 66.96 -61.35 52.18
N VAL A 278 66.69 -62.60 51.77
CA VAL A 278 67.65 -63.69 51.90
C VAL A 278 68.83 -63.43 50.96
N THR A 279 70.01 -63.30 51.52
CA THR A 279 71.26 -63.02 50.79
C THR A 279 72.13 -64.26 50.63
N SER A 280 71.96 -65.27 51.48
CA SER A 280 72.58 -66.60 51.32
C SER A 280 71.74 -67.68 51.98
N ALA A 281 71.81 -68.90 51.46
CA ALA A 281 71.24 -70.08 52.09
C ALA A 281 72.14 -71.30 51.85
N TYR A 282 72.31 -72.15 52.86
CA TYR A 282 72.99 -73.44 52.76
C TYR A 282 72.02 -74.59 53.04
N ASN A 283 72.25 -75.73 52.39
CA ASN A 283 71.58 -76.97 52.80
C ASN A 283 72.25 -77.48 54.08
N ALA A 284 71.47 -77.78 55.10
CA ALA A 284 72.01 -78.35 56.34
C ALA A 284 72.57 -79.75 56.08
N ASP A 285 73.83 -79.97 56.39
CA ASP A 285 74.45 -81.31 56.34
C ASP A 285 74.01 -82.12 57.57
N LEU A 286 73.09 -83.06 57.36
CA LEU A 286 72.54 -83.93 58.40
C LEU A 286 73.47 -85.10 58.78
N THR A 287 74.65 -85.24 58.17
CA THR A 287 75.58 -86.35 58.45
C THR A 287 76.16 -86.34 59.87
N LYS A 288 76.03 -85.24 60.63
CA LYS A 288 76.49 -85.14 62.03
C LYS A 288 75.52 -85.69 63.09
N VAL A 289 74.34 -86.17 62.71
CA VAL A 289 73.34 -86.72 63.67
C VAL A 289 73.52 -88.23 63.92
N TYR A 290 74.41 -88.91 63.19
CA TYR A 290 74.48 -90.38 63.13
C TYR A 290 75.69 -91.02 63.87
N VAL A 291 76.04 -90.60 65.10
CA VAL A 291 77.19 -91.20 65.84
C VAL A 291 76.82 -91.83 67.19
N ASP A 292 75.55 -91.88 67.60
CA ASP A 292 75.19 -92.35 68.96
C ASP A 292 74.72 -93.81 69.08
N ARG A 293 74.79 -94.61 68.00
CA ARG A 293 74.54 -96.07 68.10
C ARG A 293 75.75 -96.90 68.53
N ALA A 294 76.98 -96.36 68.49
CA ALA A 294 78.17 -97.10 68.90
C ALA A 294 78.46 -97.05 70.42
N ARG A 295 77.93 -96.09 71.17
CA ARG A 295 78.16 -95.97 72.63
C ARG A 295 77.26 -96.84 73.51
N ARG A 296 76.25 -97.52 72.95
CA ARG A 296 75.32 -98.39 73.70
C ARG A 296 75.87 -99.79 74.01
N ALA A 297 77.04 -100.16 73.48
CA ALA A 297 77.64 -101.49 73.69
C ALA A 297 78.72 -101.53 74.79
N ASP A 298 79.38 -100.40 75.12
CA ASP A 298 80.54 -100.41 76.04
C ASP A 298 80.20 -100.16 77.52
N TYR A 299 78.96 -99.81 77.86
CA TYR A 299 78.58 -99.45 79.24
C TYR A 299 77.92 -100.59 80.06
N ALA A 300 77.81 -101.80 79.51
CA ALA A 300 77.26 -102.95 80.23
C ALA A 300 78.29 -103.70 81.12
N ASP A 301 79.59 -103.46 80.96
CA ASP A 301 80.66 -104.25 81.61
C ASP A 301 81.41 -103.54 82.75
N ARG A 302 81.01 -102.34 83.18
CA ARG A 302 81.71 -101.60 84.25
C ARG A 302 80.84 -101.34 85.48
N ALA A 303 80.37 -102.44 86.06
CA ALA A 303 80.04 -102.49 87.49
C ALA A 303 81.33 -102.41 88.31
N GLY A 304 81.40 -101.47 89.27
CA GLY A 304 82.48 -101.47 90.27
C GLY A 304 82.78 -100.14 90.93
N TYR A 305 81.87 -99.70 91.80
CA TYR A 305 82.09 -98.88 93.03
C TYR A 305 82.82 -97.52 92.89
N ALA A 306 82.07 -96.42 92.97
CA ALA A 306 81.83 -95.59 94.19
C ALA A 306 82.72 -94.34 94.07
N ASP A 307 82.36 -93.12 94.46
CA ASP A 307 81.46 -92.61 95.50
C ASP A 307 81.12 -91.12 95.25
N GLU A 308 80.02 -90.71 95.90
CA GLU A 308 79.72 -89.41 96.54
C GLU A 308 79.97 -88.09 95.77
N ALA A 309 78.93 -87.44 95.26
CA ALA A 309 77.99 -86.57 95.98
C ALA A 309 78.35 -85.08 95.92
N GLY A 310 77.61 -84.38 95.05
CA GLY A 310 77.02 -83.05 95.23
C GLY A 310 77.68 -81.95 96.06
N HIS A 311 77.96 -80.83 95.40
CA HIS A 311 77.68 -79.48 95.91
C HIS A 311 77.21 -78.62 94.72
N ALA A 312 76.01 -78.06 94.69
CA ALA A 312 75.39 -77.07 95.58
C ALA A 312 75.97 -75.65 95.40
N ALA A 313 75.05 -74.78 94.97
CA ALA A 313 74.77 -73.45 95.51
C ALA A 313 75.45 -72.19 94.94
N ARG A 314 74.54 -71.22 94.71
CA ARG A 314 74.64 -69.76 94.87
C ARG A 314 75.29 -68.98 93.72
N ALA A 315 74.56 -68.04 93.11
CA ALA A 315 74.23 -66.67 93.58
C ALA A 315 74.87 -65.76 92.50
N ASP A 316 74.46 -64.55 92.15
CA ASP A 316 73.46 -63.57 92.55
C ASP A 316 73.50 -62.58 91.35
N TYR A 317 72.36 -62.16 90.82
CA TYR A 317 71.76 -60.85 91.08
C TYR A 317 72.34 -59.69 90.24
N ALA A 318 71.43 -59.09 89.46
CA ALA A 318 71.39 -57.68 89.03
C ALA A 318 72.54 -57.22 88.11
N ASP A 319 72.42 -56.19 87.29
CA ASP A 319 71.61 -54.97 87.21
C ASP A 319 71.96 -54.41 85.80
N ASN A 320 71.33 -53.47 85.11
CA ASN A 320 70.15 -52.61 85.24
C ASN A 320 70.09 -51.86 83.88
N ALA A 321 68.91 -51.36 83.51
CA ALA A 321 68.64 -50.34 82.47
C ALA A 321 68.87 -50.67 80.99
#